data_AF-K1T536-F1
#
_entry.id   AF-K1T536-F1
#
_cell.length_a   1.000
_cell.length_b   1.000
_cell.length_c   1.000
_cell.angle_alpha   90.00
_cell.angle_beta   90.00
_cell.angle_gamma   90.00
#
_symmetry.space_group_name_H-M   'P 1'
#
loop_
_entity.id
_entity.type
_entity.pdbx_description
1 polymer ?
#
loop_
_entity_poly.entity_id
_entity_poly.type
_entity_poly.pdbx_seq_one_letter_code
_entity_poly.pdbx_strand_id
1 'polypeptide(L)'
;DDFDHVIIDWLADEFKKDEGVDLREDPMALQRLKEAAEKAKIELSSSTSTEINLPYIMPVNGVPKHLVKTLTRAKFEQLSDRLIQATIEPCRKALQDAGLSASDIDEVILVGGSTRIPAIQAIVEKFFGKTPSKGVNPDEVVAVGAAIQGAVLTGDVKDVLLLDVTPLSLGIETLGGVMTKLIDANTTIPTRKSEVFSTAVDNQPSVEIHVLQGERPMAKDNKTIGKFHLDGI
;
A
#
# COMPACT_ATOMS: atom_id res chain seq x y z
N ASP A 1 -5.77 5.89 -5.55
CA ASP A 1 -4.61 6.48 -6.25
C ASP A 1 -4.14 5.62 -7.41
N ASP A 2 -3.46 4.49 -7.22
CA ASP A 2 -2.97 3.70 -8.38
C ASP A 2 -4.11 3.20 -9.31
N PHE A 3 -5.25 2.82 -8.74
CA PHE A 3 -6.46 2.48 -9.50
C PHE A 3 -7.05 3.67 -10.28
N ASP A 4 -6.87 4.89 -9.78
CA ASP A 4 -7.30 6.09 -10.48
C ASP A 4 -6.34 6.38 -11.65
N HIS A 5 -5.04 6.21 -11.40
CA HIS A 5 -3.99 6.38 -12.40
C HIS A 5 -4.19 5.50 -13.64
N VAL A 6 -4.62 4.25 -13.50
CA VAL A 6 -4.88 3.41 -14.69
C VAL A 6 -6.01 3.95 -15.57
N ILE A 7 -6.99 4.67 -14.99
CA ILE A 7 -8.05 5.33 -15.75
C ILE A 7 -7.52 6.63 -16.37
N ILE A 8 -6.72 7.40 -15.61
CA ILE A 8 -6.08 8.63 -16.12
C ILE A 8 -5.23 8.33 -17.35
N ASP A 9 -4.37 7.30 -17.28
CA ASP A 9 -3.52 6.90 -18.40
C ASP A 9 -4.34 6.45 -19.59
N TRP A 10 -5.38 5.63 -19.37
CA TRP A 10 -6.29 5.22 -20.45
C TRP A 10 -6.96 6.41 -21.13
N LEU A 11 -7.47 7.37 -20.37
CA LEU A 11 -8.09 8.59 -20.91
C LEU A 11 -7.10 9.46 -21.68
N ALA A 12 -5.90 9.67 -21.14
CA ALA A 12 -4.86 10.47 -21.77
C ALA A 12 -4.36 9.83 -23.07
N ASP A 13 -4.14 8.51 -23.07
CA ASP A 13 -3.69 7.76 -24.25
C ASP A 13 -4.75 7.75 -25.36
N GLU A 14 -6.03 7.60 -25.01
CA GLU A 14 -7.15 7.71 -25.96
C GLU A 14 -7.24 9.12 -26.55
N PHE A 15 -7.14 10.17 -25.73
CA PHE A 15 -7.17 11.54 -26.22
C PHE A 15 -5.96 11.86 -27.11
N LYS A 16 -4.77 11.38 -26.73
CA LYS A 16 -3.55 11.54 -27.53
C LYS A 16 -3.65 10.84 -28.89
N LYS A 17 -4.30 9.69 -28.94
CA LYS A 17 -4.57 8.98 -30.19
C LYS A 17 -5.55 9.74 -31.10
N ASP A 18 -6.58 10.34 -30.51
CA ASP A 18 -7.64 11.04 -31.25
C ASP A 18 -7.21 12.46 -31.69
N GLU A 19 -6.42 13.16 -30.86
CA GLU A 19 -6.13 14.60 -31.03
C GLU A 19 -4.62 14.94 -31.12
N GLY A 20 -3.74 13.96 -30.92
CA GLY A 20 -2.28 14.13 -31.02
C GLY A 20 -1.61 14.85 -29.84
N VAL A 21 -2.36 15.19 -28.79
CA VAL A 21 -1.88 15.95 -27.62
C VAL A 21 -2.00 15.12 -26.34
N ASP A 22 -0.99 15.17 -25.48
CA ASP A 22 -0.99 14.45 -24.21
C ASP A 22 -1.54 15.33 -23.08
N LEU A 23 -2.71 14.97 -22.55
CA LEU A 23 -3.36 15.73 -21.47
C LEU A 23 -2.56 15.72 -20.15
N ARG A 24 -1.60 14.80 -19.99
CA ARG A 24 -0.75 14.72 -18.79
C ARG A 24 0.29 15.84 -18.74
N GLU A 25 0.58 16.48 -19.87
CA GLU A 25 1.54 17.60 -19.94
C GLU A 25 0.93 18.92 -19.45
N ASP A 26 -0.40 19.03 -19.41
CA ASP A 26 -1.11 20.20 -18.90
C ASP A 26 -1.59 19.96 -17.45
N PRO A 27 -1.09 20.71 -16.45
CA PRO A 27 -1.46 20.49 -15.04
C PRO A 27 -2.96 20.64 -14.75
N MET A 28 -3.66 21.54 -15.45
CA MET A 28 -5.10 21.76 -15.25
C MET A 28 -5.91 20.60 -15.82
N ALA A 29 -5.59 20.14 -17.03
CA ALA A 29 -6.22 18.98 -17.64
C ALA A 29 -5.96 17.71 -16.81
N LEU A 30 -4.73 17.51 -16.33
CA LEU A 30 -4.38 16.37 -15.48
C LEU A 30 -5.18 16.35 -14.18
N GLN A 31 -5.35 17.49 -13.51
CA GLN A 31 -6.16 17.57 -12.29
C GLN A 31 -7.63 17.21 -12.57
N ARG A 32 -8.19 17.70 -13.67
CA ARG A 32 -9.56 17.37 -14.08
C ARG A 32 -9.71 15.90 -14.45
N LEU A 33 -8.71 15.30 -15.11
CA LEU A 33 -8.67 13.86 -15.38
C LEU A 33 -8.67 13.06 -14.07
N LYS A 34 -7.90 13.50 -13.07
CA LYS A 34 -7.81 12.83 -11.76
C LYS A 34 -9.16 12.77 -11.06
N GLU A 35 -9.85 13.92 -10.95
CA GLU A 35 -11.18 14.00 -10.33
C GLU A 35 -12.21 13.14 -11.07
N ALA A 36 -12.18 13.17 -12.40
CA ALA A 36 -13.10 12.40 -13.24
C ALA A 36 -12.84 10.89 -13.15
N ALA A 37 -11.57 10.48 -13.12
CA ALA A 37 -11.14 9.10 -12.98
C ALA A 37 -11.57 8.53 -11.62
N GLU A 38 -11.35 9.26 -10.53
CA GLU A 38 -11.78 8.84 -9.19
C GLU A 38 -13.30 8.67 -9.11
N LYS A 39 -14.05 9.66 -9.61
CA LYS A 39 -15.50 9.59 -9.67
C LYS A 39 -15.99 8.38 -10.49
N ALA A 40 -15.42 8.16 -11.67
CA ALA A 40 -15.76 7.04 -12.53
C ALA A 40 -15.48 5.69 -11.86
N LYS A 41 -14.32 5.53 -11.20
CA LYS A 41 -13.97 4.33 -10.43
C LYS A 41 -15.00 4.05 -9.34
N ILE A 42 -15.40 5.07 -8.58
CA ILE A 42 -16.40 4.93 -7.51
C ILE A 42 -17.75 4.50 -8.09
N GLU A 43 -18.21 5.15 -9.16
CA GLU A 43 -19.47 4.79 -9.83
C GLU A 43 -19.45 3.36 -10.38
N LEU A 44 -18.33 2.90 -10.92
CA LEU A 44 -18.16 1.53 -11.42
C LEU A 44 -18.18 0.46 -10.33
N SER A 45 -18.06 0.85 -9.06
CA SER A 45 -18.21 -0.07 -7.93
C SER A 45 -19.67 -0.50 -7.74
N SER A 46 -20.65 0.31 -8.19
CA SER A 46 -22.08 -0.05 -8.18
C SER A 46 -22.64 -0.31 -9.59
N SER A 47 -22.16 0.41 -10.60
CA SER A 47 -22.69 0.38 -11.98
C SER A 47 -21.78 -0.42 -12.92
N THR A 48 -22.33 -0.97 -13.99
CA THR A 48 -21.56 -1.73 -14.99
C THR A 48 -20.84 -0.83 -16.01
N SER A 49 -21.24 0.43 -16.10
CA SER A 49 -20.63 1.45 -16.96
C SER A 49 -20.86 2.85 -16.40
N THR A 50 -20.00 3.79 -16.77
CA THR A 50 -20.14 5.23 -16.51
C THR A 50 -19.64 6.02 -17.72
N GLU A 51 -20.17 7.22 -17.92
CA GLU A 51 -19.70 8.16 -18.93
C GLU A 51 -18.81 9.21 -18.28
N ILE A 52 -17.58 9.33 -18.78
CA ILE A 52 -16.63 10.35 -18.39
C ILE A 52 -16.75 11.48 -19.41
N ASN A 53 -17.30 12.61 -18.97
CA ASN A 53 -17.56 13.77 -19.80
C ASN A 53 -16.85 15.01 -19.24
N LEU A 54 -15.78 15.42 -19.92
CA LEU A 54 -14.95 16.58 -19.58
C LEU A 54 -15.02 17.61 -20.70
N PRO A 55 -15.94 18.58 -20.60
CA PRO A 55 -16.05 19.61 -21.61
C PRO A 55 -14.89 20.61 -21.50
N TYR A 56 -14.44 21.14 -22.64
CA TYR A 56 -13.37 22.16 -22.69
C TYR A 56 -12.11 21.69 -21.93
N ILE A 57 -11.68 20.45 -22.17
CA ILE A 57 -10.55 19.85 -21.44
C ILE A 57 -9.23 20.53 -21.80
N MET A 58 -9.02 20.81 -23.09
CA MET A 58 -7.82 21.46 -23.60
C MET A 58 -8.06 22.07 -24.99
N PRO A 59 -7.47 23.23 -25.34
CA PRO A 59 -7.46 23.72 -26.71
C PRO A 59 -6.38 23.00 -27.54
N VAL A 60 -6.76 22.52 -28.74
CA VAL A 60 -5.82 21.96 -29.73
C VAL A 60 -5.88 22.86 -30.97
N ASN A 61 -4.75 23.46 -31.35
CA ASN A 61 -4.66 24.43 -32.45
C ASN A 61 -5.68 25.59 -32.34
N GLY A 62 -5.95 26.05 -31.12
CA GLY A 62 -6.92 27.12 -30.85
C GLY A 62 -8.39 26.69 -30.83
N VAL A 63 -8.69 25.41 -31.09
CA VAL A 63 -10.04 24.85 -31.00
C VAL A 63 -10.23 24.15 -29.65
N PRO A 64 -11.20 24.57 -28.81
CA PRO A 64 -11.48 23.88 -27.56
C PRO A 64 -11.95 22.44 -27.82
N LYS A 65 -11.32 21.47 -27.16
CA LYS A 65 -11.68 20.05 -27.25
C LYS A 65 -12.40 19.57 -26.00
N HIS A 66 -13.20 18.53 -26.16
CA HIS A 66 -13.94 17.85 -25.12
C HIS A 66 -13.48 16.40 -25.06
N LEU A 67 -13.48 15.80 -23.88
CA LEU A 67 -13.28 14.36 -23.74
C LEU A 67 -14.61 13.74 -23.32
N VAL A 68 -15.16 12.85 -24.14
CA VAL A 68 -16.34 12.04 -23.81
C VAL A 68 -16.01 10.59 -24.10
N LYS A 69 -15.93 9.77 -23.05
CA LYS A 69 -15.63 8.33 -23.17
C LYS A 69 -16.51 7.55 -22.18
N THR A 70 -17.07 6.43 -22.65
CA THR A 70 -17.76 5.48 -21.78
C THR A 70 -16.76 4.45 -21.28
N LEU A 71 -16.67 4.29 -19.95
CA LEU A 71 -15.86 3.27 -19.30
C LEU A 71 -16.78 2.18 -18.74
N THR A 72 -16.50 0.92 -19.09
CA THR A 72 -17.21 -0.23 -18.51
C THR A 72 -16.42 -0.80 -17.34
N ARG A 73 -17.12 -1.46 -16.39
CA ARG A 73 -16.48 -2.15 -15.26
C ARG A 73 -15.47 -3.18 -15.75
N ALA A 74 -15.84 -3.97 -16.76
CA ALA A 74 -14.95 -4.97 -17.35
C ALA A 74 -13.67 -4.34 -17.92
N LYS A 75 -13.76 -3.16 -18.55
CA LYS A 75 -12.58 -2.46 -19.05
C LYS A 75 -11.73 -1.92 -17.91
N PHE A 76 -12.33 -1.35 -16.87
CA PHE A 76 -11.61 -0.90 -15.67
C PHE A 76 -10.87 -2.05 -14.98
N GLU A 77 -11.54 -3.19 -14.79
CA GLU A 77 -10.94 -4.40 -14.22
C GLU A 77 -9.79 -4.91 -15.08
N GLN A 78 -9.92 -4.88 -16.42
CA GLN A 78 -8.82 -5.21 -17.33
C GLN A 78 -7.62 -4.25 -17.17
N LEU A 79 -7.87 -2.94 -17.07
CA LEU A 79 -6.82 -1.92 -16.91
C LEU A 79 -6.10 -2.06 -15.55
N SER A 80 -6.80 -2.52 -14.53
CA SER A 80 -6.30 -2.64 -13.16
C SER A 80 -5.89 -4.06 -12.74
N ASP A 81 -5.99 -5.06 -13.63
CA ASP A 81 -5.75 -6.47 -13.29
C ASP A 81 -4.39 -6.68 -12.60
N ARG A 82 -3.31 -6.06 -13.10
CA ARG A 82 -1.99 -6.14 -12.46
C ARG A 82 -2.01 -5.68 -11.00
N LEU A 83 -2.74 -4.60 -10.69
CA LEU A 83 -2.87 -4.08 -9.31
C LEU A 83 -3.72 -5.03 -8.46
N ILE A 84 -4.81 -5.55 -9.01
CA ILE A 84 -5.68 -6.52 -8.34
C ILE A 84 -4.90 -7.78 -7.97
N GLN A 85 -4.15 -8.37 -8.91
CA GLN A 85 -3.34 -9.57 -8.65
C GLN A 85 -2.22 -9.29 -7.64
N ALA A 86 -1.62 -8.10 -7.67
CA ALA A 86 -0.56 -7.73 -6.74
C ALA A 86 -1.03 -7.71 -5.27
N THR A 87 -2.33 -7.59 -5.00
CA THR A 87 -2.87 -7.62 -3.62
C THR A 87 -2.78 -8.99 -2.95
N ILE A 88 -2.73 -10.08 -3.74
CA ILE A 88 -2.78 -11.45 -3.21
C ILE A 88 -1.41 -11.94 -2.70
N GLU A 89 -0.32 -11.46 -3.29
CA GLU A 89 1.02 -11.89 -2.90
C GLU A 89 1.36 -11.52 -1.44
N PRO A 90 1.07 -10.31 -0.94
CA PRO A 90 1.18 -9.99 0.48
C PRO A 90 0.35 -10.91 1.39
N CYS A 91 -0.90 -11.23 1.01
CA CYS A 91 -1.74 -12.15 1.79
C CYS A 91 -1.12 -13.54 1.89
N ARG A 92 -0.55 -14.05 0.80
CA ARG A 92 0.15 -15.34 0.77
C ARG A 92 1.39 -15.34 1.67
N LYS A 93 2.19 -14.27 1.63
CA LYS A 93 3.36 -14.13 2.50
C LYS A 93 2.96 -14.07 3.97
N ALA A 94 1.93 -13.30 4.32
CA ALA A 94 1.44 -13.20 5.69
C ALA A 94 0.98 -14.57 6.23
N LEU A 95 0.25 -15.35 5.42
CA LEU A 95 -0.12 -16.72 5.77
C LEU A 95 1.10 -17.61 6.00
N GLN A 96 2.10 -17.52 5.12
CA GLN A 96 3.34 -18.28 5.25
C GLN A 96 4.10 -17.92 6.53
N ASP A 97 4.23 -16.63 6.85
CA ASP A 97 4.91 -16.14 8.05
C ASP A 97 4.18 -16.58 9.33
N ALA A 98 2.85 -16.64 9.29
CA ALA A 98 2.02 -17.15 10.37
C ALA A 98 2.01 -18.68 10.47
N GLY A 99 2.55 -19.40 9.47
CA GLY A 99 2.46 -20.86 9.39
C GLY A 99 1.03 -21.37 9.16
N LEU A 100 0.18 -20.56 8.54
CA LEU A 100 -1.23 -20.84 8.29
C LEU A 100 -1.51 -21.06 6.80
N SER A 101 -2.58 -21.78 6.53
CA SER A 101 -3.21 -21.89 5.22
C SER A 101 -4.43 -20.98 5.11
N ALA A 102 -4.90 -20.73 3.88
CA ALA A 102 -6.12 -19.95 3.65
C ALA A 102 -7.36 -20.55 4.34
N SER A 103 -7.40 -21.89 4.48
CA SER A 103 -8.49 -22.60 5.16
C SER A 103 -8.50 -22.42 6.69
N ASP A 104 -7.38 -22.04 7.28
CA ASP A 104 -7.29 -21.79 8.73
C ASP A 104 -7.86 -20.43 9.14
N ILE A 105 -8.19 -19.57 8.16
CA ILE A 105 -8.76 -18.25 8.40
C ILE A 105 -10.26 -18.37 8.61
N ASP A 106 -10.75 -17.98 9.79
CA ASP A 106 -12.19 -18.07 10.13
C ASP A 106 -13.04 -17.01 9.43
N GLU A 107 -12.58 -15.76 9.45
CA GLU A 107 -13.29 -14.60 8.92
C GLU A 107 -12.33 -13.68 8.15
N VAL A 108 -12.84 -13.06 7.07
CA VAL A 108 -12.09 -12.09 6.26
C VAL A 108 -12.75 -10.73 6.40
N ILE A 109 -12.01 -9.72 6.83
CA ILE A 109 -12.52 -8.36 7.02
C ILE A 109 -11.89 -7.43 5.97
N LEU A 110 -12.71 -6.67 5.26
CA LEU A 110 -12.26 -5.68 4.28
C LEU A 110 -12.22 -4.29 4.91
N VAL A 111 -11.10 -3.58 4.74
CA VAL A 111 -10.88 -2.24 5.30
C VAL A 111 -10.40 -1.29 4.20
N GLY A 112 -10.95 -0.07 4.18
CA GLY A 112 -10.65 0.98 3.21
C GLY A 112 -11.57 1.00 1.99
N GLY A 113 -11.93 2.19 1.51
CA GLY A 113 -12.94 2.39 0.46
C GLY A 113 -12.64 1.68 -0.87
N SER A 114 -11.38 1.46 -1.23
CA SER A 114 -11.02 0.73 -2.46
C SER A 114 -11.39 -0.75 -2.40
N THR A 115 -11.68 -1.32 -1.22
CA THR A 115 -12.23 -2.68 -1.08
C THR A 115 -13.68 -2.81 -1.58
N ARG A 116 -14.34 -1.68 -1.89
CA ARG A 116 -15.66 -1.66 -2.54
C ARG A 116 -15.60 -2.05 -4.01
N ILE A 117 -14.42 -2.11 -4.62
CA ILE A 117 -14.24 -2.56 -6.01
C ILE A 117 -14.65 -4.05 -6.11
N PRO A 118 -15.63 -4.41 -6.96
CA PRO A 118 -16.13 -5.80 -7.03
C PRO A 118 -15.04 -6.84 -7.33
N ALA A 119 -14.10 -6.55 -8.23
CA ALA A 119 -13.00 -7.46 -8.52
C ALA A 119 -12.06 -7.71 -7.33
N ILE A 120 -11.90 -6.74 -6.42
CA ILE A 120 -11.13 -6.92 -5.19
C ILE A 120 -11.86 -7.88 -4.25
N GLN A 121 -13.17 -7.72 -4.09
CA GLN A 121 -13.97 -8.64 -3.25
C GLN A 121 -13.92 -10.06 -3.81
N ALA A 122 -14.08 -10.20 -5.12
CA ALA A 122 -14.07 -11.48 -5.81
C ALA A 122 -12.72 -12.20 -5.72
N ILE A 123 -11.59 -11.49 -5.89
CA ILE A 123 -10.26 -12.12 -5.79
C ILE A 123 -9.94 -12.52 -4.35
N VAL A 124 -10.32 -11.72 -3.37
CA VAL A 124 -10.15 -12.04 -1.94
C VAL A 124 -10.99 -13.25 -1.57
N GLU A 125 -12.26 -13.28 -1.96
CA GLU A 125 -13.16 -14.42 -1.73
C GLU A 125 -12.63 -15.69 -2.39
N LYS A 126 -12.12 -15.59 -3.62
CA LYS A 126 -11.48 -16.71 -4.33
C LYS A 126 -10.22 -17.21 -3.62
N PHE A 127 -9.41 -16.30 -3.06
CA PHE A 127 -8.15 -16.67 -2.41
C PHE A 127 -8.38 -17.34 -1.05
N PHE A 128 -9.25 -16.78 -0.22
CA PHE A 128 -9.55 -17.32 1.12
C PHE A 128 -10.65 -18.39 1.11
N GLY A 129 -11.39 -18.54 0.02
CA GLY A 129 -12.54 -19.45 -0.06
C GLY A 129 -13.71 -19.05 0.84
N LYS A 130 -13.76 -17.78 1.26
CA LYS A 130 -14.73 -17.23 2.22
C LYS A 130 -15.24 -15.89 1.78
N THR A 131 -16.56 -15.70 1.87
CA THR A 131 -17.19 -14.41 1.62
C THR A 131 -16.73 -13.41 2.68
N PRO A 132 -16.15 -12.26 2.29
CA PRO A 132 -15.71 -11.27 3.27
C PRO A 132 -16.87 -10.69 4.09
N SER A 133 -16.59 -10.43 5.35
CA SER A 133 -17.52 -9.89 6.33
C SER A 133 -18.00 -8.49 5.94
N LYS A 134 -19.29 -8.26 6.14
CA LYS A 134 -19.95 -6.95 6.01
C LYS A 134 -20.29 -6.34 7.38
N GLY A 135 -19.75 -6.91 8.46
CA GLY A 135 -20.06 -6.50 9.83
C GLY A 135 -19.48 -5.14 10.24
N VAL A 136 -18.55 -4.59 9.46
CA VAL A 136 -17.89 -3.31 9.74
C VAL A 136 -17.97 -2.36 8.56
N ASN A 137 -18.04 -1.05 8.85
CA ASN A 137 -17.92 -0.02 7.83
C ASN A 137 -16.43 0.12 7.44
N PRO A 138 -16.03 -0.20 6.19
CA PRO A 138 -14.63 -0.20 5.78
C PRO A 138 -13.99 1.20 5.85
N ASP A 139 -14.77 2.27 5.82
CA ASP A 139 -14.27 3.65 5.80
C ASP A 139 -14.00 4.20 7.22
N GLU A 140 -14.65 3.65 8.25
CA GLU A 140 -14.61 4.18 9.62
C GLU A 140 -14.01 3.20 10.64
N VAL A 141 -13.93 1.92 10.32
CA VAL A 141 -13.53 0.85 11.26
C VAL A 141 -12.17 1.10 11.91
N VAL A 142 -11.22 1.72 11.20
CA VAL A 142 -9.91 2.07 11.74
C VAL A 142 -10.02 3.13 12.84
N ALA A 143 -10.83 4.18 12.62
CA ALA A 143 -11.04 5.24 13.60
C ALA A 143 -11.77 4.71 14.85
N VAL A 144 -12.75 3.83 14.66
CA VAL A 144 -13.44 3.15 15.75
C VAL A 144 -12.47 2.28 16.56
N GLY A 145 -11.62 1.50 15.89
CA GLY A 145 -10.58 0.70 16.56
C GLY A 145 -9.60 1.55 17.37
N ALA A 146 -9.18 2.70 16.83
CA ALA A 146 -8.31 3.63 17.55
C ALA A 146 -8.99 4.22 18.80
N ALA A 147 -10.28 4.54 18.73
CA ALA A 147 -11.04 5.02 19.90
C ALA A 147 -11.15 3.94 20.99
N ILE A 148 -11.39 2.69 20.60
CA ILE A 148 -11.39 1.54 21.53
C ILE A 148 -10.03 1.39 22.19
N GLN A 149 -8.94 1.46 21.42
CA GLN A 149 -7.58 1.39 21.98
C GLN A 149 -7.32 2.53 22.98
N GLY A 150 -7.80 3.74 22.70
CA GLY A 150 -7.74 4.86 23.64
C GLY A 150 -8.47 4.56 24.96
N ALA A 151 -9.67 3.98 24.88
CA ALA A 151 -10.46 3.58 26.06
C ALA A 151 -9.82 2.43 26.85
N VAL A 152 -9.07 1.54 26.19
CA VAL A 152 -8.26 0.50 26.87
C VAL A 152 -7.12 1.15 27.65
N LEU A 153 -6.45 2.16 27.08
CA LEU A 153 -5.35 2.87 27.74
C LEU A 153 -5.82 3.68 28.97
N THR A 154 -7.04 4.21 28.96
CA THR A 154 -7.64 4.89 30.13
C THR A 154 -8.23 3.93 31.17
N GLY A 155 -8.41 2.66 30.81
CA GLY A 155 -9.02 1.64 31.66
C GLY A 155 -10.55 1.64 31.65
N ASP A 156 -11.17 2.39 30.74
CA ASP A 156 -12.64 2.41 30.52
C ASP A 156 -13.11 1.12 29.85
N VAL A 157 -12.26 0.51 29.00
CA VAL A 157 -12.44 -0.84 28.47
C VAL A 157 -11.46 -1.78 29.17
N LYS A 158 -11.99 -2.86 29.74
CA LYS A 158 -11.22 -3.88 30.47
C LYS A 158 -11.21 -5.19 29.69
N ASP A 159 -10.28 -6.08 30.05
CA ASP A 159 -10.16 -7.45 29.52
C ASP A 159 -9.81 -7.54 28.03
N VAL A 160 -9.12 -6.52 27.50
CA VAL A 160 -8.52 -6.53 26.16
C VAL A 160 -7.00 -6.57 26.30
N LEU A 161 -6.38 -7.64 25.78
CA LEU A 161 -4.93 -7.74 25.64
C LEU A 161 -4.58 -7.65 24.15
N LEU A 162 -3.84 -6.61 23.78
CA LEU A 162 -3.32 -6.43 22.42
C LEU A 162 -1.83 -6.79 22.39
N LEU A 163 -1.48 -7.75 21.54
CA LEU A 163 -0.09 -8.10 21.24
C LEU A 163 0.15 -7.77 19.76
N ASP A 164 0.96 -6.75 19.52
CA ASP A 164 1.32 -6.30 18.17
C ASP A 164 2.73 -6.78 17.81
N VAL A 165 3.16 -6.63 16.56
CA VAL A 165 4.45 -7.08 16.04
C VAL A 165 5.16 -5.99 15.23
N THR A 166 6.49 -6.07 15.09
CA THR A 166 7.22 -5.23 14.13
C THR A 166 7.03 -5.76 12.70
N PRO A 167 6.64 -4.93 11.71
CA PRO A 167 6.35 -5.41 10.35
C PRO A 167 7.59 -5.72 9.51
N LEU A 168 8.76 -5.22 9.93
CA LEU A 168 10.02 -5.38 9.22
C LEU A 168 11.14 -5.66 10.21
N SER A 169 12.14 -6.40 9.75
CA SER A 169 13.34 -6.66 10.52
C SER A 169 14.11 -5.36 10.76
N LEU A 170 14.59 -5.19 11.98
CA LEU A 170 15.51 -4.13 12.38
C LEU A 170 16.91 -4.71 12.53
N GLY A 171 17.89 -4.04 11.95
CA GLY A 171 19.27 -4.51 11.95
C GLY A 171 20.27 -3.38 11.79
N ILE A 172 21.54 -3.76 11.68
CA ILE A 172 22.65 -2.83 11.46
C ILE A 172 23.49 -3.23 10.24
N GLU A 173 24.13 -2.26 9.62
CA GLU A 173 25.16 -2.51 8.61
C GLU A 173 26.41 -3.05 9.30
N THR A 174 26.95 -4.13 8.74
CA THR A 174 28.19 -4.76 9.19
C THR A 174 29.22 -4.79 8.06
N LEU A 175 30.43 -5.24 8.36
CA LEU A 175 31.54 -5.29 7.40
C LEU A 175 31.10 -5.94 6.07
N GLY A 176 31.45 -5.32 4.95
CA GLY A 176 31.04 -5.76 3.62
C GLY A 176 29.68 -5.24 3.15
N GLY A 177 29.07 -4.32 3.89
CA GLY A 177 27.80 -3.69 3.51
C GLY A 177 26.59 -4.63 3.66
N VAL A 178 26.71 -5.62 4.56
CA VAL A 178 25.69 -6.63 4.82
C VAL A 178 24.76 -6.15 5.95
N MET A 179 23.45 -6.37 5.78
CA MET A 179 22.47 -6.15 6.83
C MET A 179 22.48 -7.34 7.80
N THR A 180 22.90 -7.09 9.04
CA THR A 180 22.77 -8.06 10.14
C THR A 180 21.50 -7.74 10.93
N LYS A 181 20.52 -8.65 10.90
CA LYS A 181 19.24 -8.50 11.61
C LYS A 181 19.42 -8.72 13.10
N LEU A 182 18.82 -7.85 13.92
CA LEU A 182 18.82 -7.93 15.38
C LEU A 182 17.44 -8.33 15.91
N ILE A 183 16.40 -7.74 15.35
CA ILE A 183 15.00 -8.04 15.65
C ILE A 183 14.35 -8.41 14.32
N ASP A 184 13.89 -9.64 14.18
CA ASP A 184 13.25 -10.11 12.94
C ASP A 184 11.84 -9.51 12.78
N ALA A 185 11.39 -9.41 11.52
CA ALA A 185 9.99 -9.11 11.22
C ALA A 185 9.06 -10.09 11.94
N ASN A 186 7.86 -9.63 12.27
CA ASN A 186 6.83 -10.34 13.02
C ASN A 186 7.21 -10.66 14.49
N THR A 187 8.30 -10.09 15.03
CA THR A 187 8.59 -10.17 16.48
C THR A 187 7.58 -9.36 17.28
N THR A 188 6.97 -9.97 18.31
CA THR A 188 6.03 -9.30 19.22
C THR A 188 6.66 -8.12 19.93
N ILE A 189 5.92 -7.00 20.01
CA ILE A 189 6.33 -5.78 20.71
C ILE A 189 5.50 -5.57 21.98
N PRO A 190 6.09 -4.98 23.05
CA PRO A 190 7.47 -4.46 23.15
C PRO A 190 8.55 -5.57 23.25
N THR A 191 9.71 -5.37 22.64
CA THR A 191 10.84 -6.31 22.66
C THR A 191 12.18 -5.59 22.80
N ARG A 192 13.21 -6.32 23.26
CA ARG A 192 14.58 -5.85 23.39
C ARG A 192 15.56 -6.93 22.94
N LYS A 193 16.52 -6.55 22.08
CA LYS A 193 17.68 -7.36 21.72
C LYS A 193 18.96 -6.64 22.16
N SER A 194 19.99 -7.40 22.50
CA SER A 194 21.33 -6.87 22.73
C SER A 194 22.35 -7.83 22.14
N GLU A 195 23.35 -7.27 21.46
CA GLU A 195 24.40 -8.01 20.78
C GLU A 195 25.70 -7.22 20.86
N VAL A 196 26.82 -7.94 20.98
CA VAL A 196 28.14 -7.35 21.16
C VAL A 196 28.86 -7.35 19.82
N PHE A 197 29.25 -6.16 19.36
CA PHE A 197 30.06 -5.95 18.16
C PHE A 197 31.47 -5.51 18.54
N SER A 198 32.43 -5.72 17.64
CA SER A 198 33.83 -5.31 17.79
C SER A 198 34.26 -4.43 16.61
N THR A 199 35.36 -3.69 16.79
CA THR A 199 35.98 -2.89 15.74
C THR A 199 36.41 -3.76 14.56
N ALA A 200 36.36 -3.20 13.35
CA ALA A 200 36.74 -3.89 12.13
C ALA A 200 38.24 -3.77 11.82
N VAL A 201 38.91 -2.76 12.39
CA VAL A 201 40.34 -2.49 12.21
C VAL A 201 41.02 -2.15 13.55
N ASP A 202 42.32 -2.41 13.64
CA ASP A 202 43.12 -2.11 14.82
C ASP A 202 43.17 -0.60 15.09
N ASN A 203 43.03 -0.22 16.37
CA ASN A 203 43.03 1.18 16.83
C ASN A 203 41.96 2.06 16.17
N GLN A 204 40.80 1.49 15.82
CA GLN A 204 39.66 2.23 15.29
C GLN A 204 39.11 3.20 16.38
N PRO A 205 39.21 4.54 16.19
CA PRO A 205 38.88 5.51 17.25
C PRO A 205 37.38 5.72 17.45
N SER A 206 36.56 5.30 16.48
CA SER A 206 35.10 5.40 16.54
C SER A 206 34.41 4.33 15.70
N VAL A 207 33.20 3.94 16.10
CA VAL A 207 32.35 2.99 15.37
C VAL A 207 31.08 3.70 14.91
N GLU A 208 30.80 3.64 13.61
CA GLU A 208 29.50 4.03 13.06
C GLU A 208 28.53 2.84 13.13
N ILE A 209 27.44 3.00 13.86
CA ILE A 209 26.30 2.09 13.88
C ILE A 209 25.26 2.64 12.91
N HIS A 210 25.20 2.06 11.72
CA HIS A 210 24.16 2.38 10.74
C HIS A 210 22.97 1.43 10.94
N VAL A 211 21.85 1.95 11.46
CA VAL A 211 20.62 1.19 11.72
C VAL A 211 19.72 1.21 10.50
N LEU A 212 19.22 0.03 10.12
CA LEU A 212 18.36 -0.17 8.95
C LEU A 212 17.10 -0.97 9.30
N GLN A 213 16.10 -0.81 8.44
CA GLN A 213 14.87 -1.60 8.46
C GLN A 213 14.60 -2.21 7.08
N GLY A 214 14.35 -3.52 7.03
CA GLY A 214 13.99 -4.23 5.80
C GLY A 214 14.41 -5.70 5.79
N GLU A 215 14.15 -6.37 4.66
CA GLU A 215 14.36 -7.81 4.51
C GLU A 215 15.49 -8.18 3.53
N ARG A 216 16.16 -7.18 2.92
CA ARG A 216 17.19 -7.41 1.91
C ARG A 216 18.53 -7.75 2.59
N PRO A 217 19.36 -8.62 2.00
CA PRO A 217 20.64 -9.00 2.62
C PRO A 217 21.70 -7.88 2.61
N MET A 218 21.64 -6.95 1.65
CA MET A 218 22.60 -5.85 1.54
C MET A 218 22.04 -4.58 2.17
N ALA A 219 22.86 -3.84 2.93
CA ALA A 219 22.46 -2.64 3.65
C ALA A 219 21.86 -1.57 2.71
N LYS A 220 22.49 -1.34 1.56
CA LYS A 220 22.04 -0.34 0.56
C LYS A 220 20.62 -0.56 0.01
N ASP A 221 20.10 -1.78 0.10
CA ASP A 221 18.78 -2.16 -0.44
C ASP A 221 17.68 -2.07 0.63
N ASN A 222 18.02 -1.66 1.86
CA ASN A 222 17.11 -1.49 2.98
C ASN A 222 16.94 0.00 3.34
N LYS A 223 15.94 0.30 4.16
CA LYS A 223 15.67 1.66 4.60
C LYS A 223 16.61 2.05 5.74
N THR A 224 17.45 3.07 5.54
CA THR A 224 18.19 3.71 6.63
C THR A 224 17.22 4.35 7.64
N ILE A 225 17.40 4.02 8.91
CA ILE A 225 16.67 4.61 10.04
C ILE A 225 17.50 5.70 10.71
N GLY A 226 18.80 5.44 10.91
CA GLY A 226 19.71 6.40 11.51
C GLY A 226 21.14 5.90 11.54
N LYS A 227 22.06 6.83 11.77
CA LYS A 227 23.49 6.55 11.95
C LYS A 227 23.93 7.13 13.29
N PHE A 228 24.56 6.31 14.11
CA PHE A 228 25.06 6.70 15.42
C PHE A 228 26.57 6.51 15.43
N HIS A 229 27.30 7.47 15.97
CA HIS A 229 28.74 7.35 16.15
C HIS A 229 29.00 7.09 17.62
N LEU A 230 29.74 6.02 17.90
CA LEU A 230 30.33 5.78 19.20
C LEU A 230 31.79 6.20 19.12
N ASP A 231 32.13 7.31 19.76
CA ASP A 231 33.50 7.84 19.82
C ASP A 231 34.16 7.48 21.15
N GLY A 232 35.50 7.46 21.18
CA GLY A 232 36.28 7.28 22.41
C GLY A 232 36.40 5.83 22.87
N ILE A 233 36.58 4.92 21.91
CA ILE A 233 36.71 3.47 22.08
C ILE A 233 38.18 3.06 22.20
#